data_AF-A0A6N9R943-F1
#
_entry.id   AF-A0A6N9R943-F1
#
_cell.length_a   1.000
_cell.length_b   1.000
_cell.length_c   1.000
_cell.angle_alpha   90.00
_cell.angle_beta   90.00
_cell.angle_gamma   90.00
#
_symmetry.space_group_name_H-M   'P 1'
#
loop_
_entity.id
_entity.type
_entity.pdbx_description
1 polymer ?
#
loop_
_entity_poly.entity_id
_entity_poly.type
_entity_poly.pdbx_seq_one_letter_code
_entity_poly.pdbx_strand_id
1 'polypeptide(L)'
;GAGGREPAAISLAAVAVAALAIAWSANLFNFMDGSDGLAAAMAVVGFGTYGAAAWHSGASPWAYWTLAAATLPLLALNLPPARTFMGDVGAVPLGFLAAVFGLAGWRAGTWPGWLPLLVFLPFVSDASVTLALRVLRGERVWEPHKRHYYQRLHQLGAGHRGTLLAFGVLMIGTASSALWTLAVDPASGWLVLAAWAAAFLLLYAGIDYHWNRRNPASR
;
A
#
# COMPACT_ATOMS: atom_id res chain seq x y z
N GLY A 1 -29.95 17.87 31.98
CA GLY A 1 -30.20 17.41 30.60
C GLY A 1 -28.90 16.98 29.98
N ALA A 2 -28.59 15.69 30.04
CA ALA A 2 -27.42 15.11 29.40
C ALA A 2 -27.94 14.24 28.26
N GLY A 3 -28.05 14.82 27.07
CA GLY A 3 -28.33 14.07 25.85
C GLY A 3 -27.11 13.23 25.50
N GLY A 4 -27.02 12.04 26.11
CA GLY A 4 -26.10 11.00 25.67
C GLY A 4 -26.46 10.65 24.23
N ARG A 5 -25.68 11.13 23.26
CA ARG A 5 -25.77 10.64 21.89
C ARG A 5 -25.48 9.15 21.94
N GLU A 6 -26.50 8.32 21.70
CA GLU A 6 -26.27 6.91 21.46
C GLU A 6 -25.21 6.76 20.36
N PRO A 7 -24.25 5.82 20.49
CA PRO A 7 -23.31 5.56 19.43
C PRO A 7 -24.10 5.20 18.17
N ALA A 8 -23.96 6.02 17.12
CA ALA A 8 -24.65 5.79 15.85
C ALA A 8 -24.41 4.34 15.41
N ALA A 9 -25.50 3.57 15.23
CA ALA A 9 -25.43 2.19 14.79
C ALA A 9 -24.60 2.10 13.51
N ILE A 10 -23.52 1.31 13.52
CA ILE A 10 -22.72 1.07 12.33
C ILE A 10 -23.61 0.34 11.32
N SER A 11 -23.82 0.94 10.16
CA SER A 11 -24.66 0.33 9.13
C SER A 11 -24.01 -0.96 8.60
N LEU A 12 -24.83 -1.94 8.22
CA LEU A 12 -24.35 -3.16 7.56
C LEU A 12 -23.50 -2.83 6.33
N ALA A 13 -23.86 -1.77 5.60
CA ALA A 13 -23.08 -1.27 4.48
C ALA A 13 -21.66 -0.83 4.89
N ALA A 14 -21.52 -0.11 6.01
CA ALA A 14 -20.20 0.30 6.51
C ALA A 14 -19.35 -0.92 6.93
N VAL A 15 -19.96 -1.93 7.54
CA VAL A 15 -19.29 -3.19 7.87
C VAL A 15 -18.81 -3.90 6.59
N ALA A 16 -19.68 -4.00 5.58
CA ALA A 16 -19.33 -4.63 4.31
C ALA A 16 -18.18 -3.91 3.59
N VAL A 17 -18.22 -2.57 3.54
CA VAL A 17 -17.14 -1.77 2.95
C VAL A 17 -15.82 -1.95 3.70
N ALA A 18 -15.84 -1.95 5.03
CA ALA A 18 -14.64 -2.20 5.83
C ALA A 18 -14.08 -3.62 5.59
N ALA A 19 -14.95 -4.64 5.56
CA ALA A 19 -14.55 -6.01 5.28
C ALA A 19 -13.92 -6.16 3.89
N LEU A 20 -14.50 -5.52 2.87
CA LEU A 20 -13.94 -5.49 1.52
C LEU A 20 -12.59 -4.77 1.47
N ALA A 21 -12.45 -3.64 2.14
CA ALA A 21 -11.18 -2.91 2.21
C ALA A 21 -10.08 -3.74 2.89
N ILE A 22 -10.41 -4.45 3.97
CA ILE A 22 -9.48 -5.33 4.69
C ILE A 22 -9.07 -6.53 3.82
N ALA A 23 -10.05 -7.21 3.20
CA ALA A 23 -9.79 -8.33 2.30
C ALA A 23 -8.95 -7.89 1.08
N TRP A 24 -9.25 -6.71 0.54
CA TRP A 24 -8.49 -6.13 -0.55
C TRP A 24 -7.03 -5.84 -0.13
N SER A 25 -6.83 -5.27 1.06
CA SER A 25 -5.50 -4.99 1.60
C SER A 25 -4.67 -6.26 1.86
N ALA A 26 -5.30 -7.33 2.34
CA ALA A 26 -4.64 -8.62 2.47
C ALA A 26 -4.19 -9.18 1.10
N ASN A 27 -5.08 -9.14 0.10
CA ASN A 27 -4.78 -9.64 -1.24
C ASN A 27 -3.74 -8.79 -1.97
N LEU A 28 -3.79 -7.47 -1.90
CA LEU A 28 -2.81 -6.62 -2.55
C LEU A 28 -1.41 -6.83 -1.97
N PHE A 29 -1.26 -7.01 -0.65
CA PHE A 29 0.04 -7.35 -0.06
C PHE A 29 0.54 -8.70 -0.58
N ASN A 30 -0.34 -9.69 -0.67
CA ASN A 30 -0.01 -10.99 -1.23
C ASN A 30 0.45 -10.90 -2.69
N PHE A 31 -0.23 -10.12 -3.54
CA PHE A 31 0.15 -9.92 -4.93
C PHE A 31 1.50 -9.20 -5.08
N MET A 32 1.79 -8.25 -4.19
CA MET A 32 3.00 -7.44 -4.25
C MET A 32 4.23 -8.14 -3.62
N ASP A 33 4.04 -9.27 -2.92
CA ASP A 33 5.14 -10.10 -2.38
C ASP A 33 5.80 -11.02 -3.42
N GLY A 34 5.82 -10.62 -4.69
CA GLY A 34 6.50 -11.37 -5.76
C GLY A 34 7.84 -10.79 -6.21
N SER A 35 8.43 -9.87 -5.43
CA SER A 35 9.80 -9.36 -5.67
C SER A 35 10.55 -9.20 -4.35
N ASP A 36 11.82 -9.62 -4.35
CA ASP A 36 12.75 -9.51 -3.21
C ASP A 36 12.70 -8.11 -2.55
N GLY A 37 12.39 -8.10 -1.26
CA GLY A 37 12.42 -6.94 -0.38
C GLY A 37 11.21 -6.02 -0.49
N LEU A 38 10.33 -6.19 -1.48
CA LEU A 38 9.31 -5.20 -1.82
C LEU A 38 8.21 -5.11 -0.75
N ALA A 39 7.58 -6.23 -0.39
CA ALA A 39 6.53 -6.28 0.63
C ALA A 39 7.06 -5.98 2.03
N ALA A 40 8.24 -6.51 2.36
CA ALA A 40 8.89 -6.22 3.63
C ALA A 40 9.27 -4.73 3.78
N ALA A 41 9.76 -4.08 2.71
CA ALA A 41 10.03 -2.65 2.72
C ALA A 41 8.77 -1.81 2.88
N MET A 42 7.69 -2.16 2.16
CA MET A 42 6.39 -1.49 2.31
C MET A 42 5.86 -1.61 3.74
N ALA A 43 5.97 -2.78 4.38
CA ALA A 43 5.55 -2.97 5.76
C ALA A 43 6.37 -2.09 6.72
N VAL A 44 7.70 -2.07 6.58
CA VAL A 44 8.57 -1.23 7.43
C VAL A 44 8.24 0.25 7.27
N VAL A 45 8.15 0.74 6.03
CA VAL A 45 7.83 2.15 5.74
C VAL A 45 6.41 2.49 6.21
N GLY A 46 5.44 1.64 5.90
CA GLY A 46 4.04 1.88 6.19
C GLY A 46 3.73 1.89 7.69
N PHE A 47 4.14 0.85 8.42
CA PHE A 47 3.95 0.80 9.87
C PHE A 47 4.84 1.79 10.62
N GLY A 48 6.05 2.08 10.12
CA GLY A 48 6.88 3.17 10.63
C GLY A 48 6.16 4.51 10.53
N THR A 49 5.50 4.77 9.40
CA THR A 49 4.71 5.99 9.15
C THR A 49 3.48 6.06 10.04
N TYR A 50 2.75 4.96 10.22
CA TYR A 50 1.63 4.90 11.17
C TYR A 50 2.08 5.20 12.60
N GLY A 51 3.22 4.66 13.03
CA GLY A 51 3.76 4.97 14.36
C GLY A 51 4.13 6.45 14.51
N ALA A 52 4.74 7.05 13.49
CA ALA A 52 5.04 8.49 13.49
C ALA A 52 3.77 9.35 13.50
N ALA A 53 2.75 8.99 12.72
CA ALA A 53 1.47 9.68 12.69
C ALA A 53 0.71 9.56 14.02
N ALA A 54 0.71 8.38 14.65
CA ALA A 54 0.12 8.16 15.96
C ALA A 54 0.82 8.98 17.05
N TRP A 55 2.17 8.98 17.05
CA TRP A 55 2.94 9.81 17.97
C TRP A 55 2.61 11.31 17.80
N HIS A 56 2.53 11.77 16.56
CA HIS A 56 2.17 13.16 16.25
C HIS A 56 0.77 13.53 16.76
N SER A 57 -0.19 12.60 16.72
CA SER A 57 -1.54 12.82 17.24
C SER A 57 -1.64 12.67 18.78
N GLY A 58 -0.54 12.37 19.48
CA GLY A 58 -0.54 12.04 20.92
C GLY A 58 -1.06 10.64 21.26
N ALA A 59 -1.31 9.79 20.28
CA ALA A 59 -1.67 8.39 20.48
C ALA A 59 -0.42 7.50 20.67
N SER A 60 -0.60 6.30 21.23
CA SER A 60 0.51 5.36 21.40
C SER A 60 1.02 4.84 20.04
N PRO A 61 2.33 4.97 19.73
CA PRO A 61 2.90 4.53 18.46
C PRO A 61 3.34 3.05 18.47
N TRP A 62 3.40 2.44 19.66
CA TRP A 62 4.21 1.25 19.90
C TRP A 62 3.74 0.02 19.12
N ALA A 63 2.42 -0.16 18.96
CA ALA A 63 1.90 -1.27 18.15
C ALA A 63 2.43 -1.23 16.70
N TYR A 64 2.52 -0.04 16.11
CA TYR A 64 2.97 0.15 14.73
C TYR A 64 4.49 0.02 14.62
N TRP A 65 5.24 0.67 15.51
CA TRP A 65 6.70 0.58 15.50
C TRP A 65 7.22 -0.82 15.85
N THR A 66 6.55 -1.56 16.73
CA THR A 66 6.90 -2.96 17.00
C THR A 66 6.72 -3.82 15.75
N LEU A 67 5.65 -3.61 14.96
CA LEU A 67 5.47 -4.34 13.69
C LEU A 67 6.52 -3.96 12.65
N ALA A 68 6.83 -2.67 12.50
CA ALA A 68 7.92 -2.23 11.62
C ALA A 68 9.26 -2.87 12.05
N ALA A 69 9.58 -2.83 13.35
CA ALA A 69 10.80 -3.40 13.91
C ALA A 69 10.85 -4.93 13.76
N ALA A 70 9.74 -5.63 13.97
CA ALA A 70 9.64 -7.08 13.78
C ALA A 70 9.81 -7.49 12.31
N THR A 71 9.51 -6.60 11.37
CA THR A 71 9.68 -6.84 9.93
C THR A 71 11.12 -6.56 9.45
N LEU A 72 11.93 -5.81 10.20
CA LEU A 72 13.30 -5.47 9.80
C LEU A 72 14.23 -6.69 9.58
N PRO A 73 14.25 -7.71 10.47
CA PRO A 73 15.07 -8.91 10.24
C PRO A 73 14.65 -9.66 8.97
N LEU A 74 13.34 -9.76 8.72
CA LEU A 74 12.82 -10.35 7.48
C LEU A 74 13.27 -9.52 6.27
N LEU A 75 13.12 -8.19 6.31
CA LEU A 75 13.58 -7.31 5.24
C LEU A 75 15.07 -7.54 4.95
N ALA A 76 15.93 -7.57 5.96
CA ALA A 76 17.37 -7.79 5.78
C ALA A 76 17.70 -9.12 5.08
N LEU A 77 16.95 -10.19 5.37
CA LEU A 77 17.09 -11.49 4.72
C LEU A 77 16.38 -11.59 3.36
N ASN A 78 15.39 -10.71 3.12
CA ASN A 78 14.57 -10.67 1.92
C ASN A 78 15.08 -9.64 0.89
N LEU A 79 16.07 -8.80 1.23
CA LEU A 79 16.72 -7.87 0.30
C LEU A 79 17.40 -8.63 -0.86
N PRO A 80 17.42 -8.09 -2.10
CA PRO A 80 17.94 -8.83 -3.25
C PRO A 80 19.48 -9.04 -3.24
N PRO A 81 19.98 -10.28 -3.39
CA PRO A 81 19.22 -11.53 -3.61
C PRO A 81 18.62 -12.09 -2.32
N ALA A 82 17.32 -12.37 -2.34
CA ALA A 82 16.60 -12.86 -1.16
C ALA A 82 17.11 -14.24 -0.71
N ARG A 83 17.31 -14.38 0.60
CA ARG A 83 17.63 -15.64 1.29
C ARG A 83 16.40 -16.31 1.88
N THR A 84 15.33 -15.54 2.06
CA THR A 84 14.07 -16.00 2.64
C THR A 84 12.92 -15.25 1.99
N PHE A 85 11.82 -15.95 1.76
CA PHE A 85 10.58 -15.38 1.24
C PHE A 85 9.64 -15.03 2.40
N MET A 86 8.87 -13.95 2.26
CA MET A 86 7.83 -13.60 3.23
C MET A 86 6.67 -14.60 3.13
N GLY A 87 6.16 -14.82 1.91
CA GLY A 87 5.09 -15.77 1.65
C GLY A 87 3.76 -15.35 2.28
N ASP A 88 2.73 -16.15 2.06
CA ASP A 88 1.37 -15.84 2.52
C ASP A 88 1.27 -15.66 4.03
N VAL A 89 2.11 -16.40 4.79
CA VAL A 89 2.18 -16.34 6.26
C VAL A 89 2.58 -14.95 6.76
N GLY A 90 3.40 -14.21 6.02
CA GLY A 90 3.76 -12.83 6.35
C GLY A 90 2.89 -11.80 5.62
N ALA A 91 2.69 -11.97 4.31
CA ALA A 91 2.06 -10.96 3.47
C ALA A 91 0.59 -10.73 3.82
N VAL A 92 -0.19 -11.80 4.01
CA VAL A 92 -1.63 -11.69 4.29
C VAL A 92 -1.90 -11.00 5.64
N PRO A 93 -1.24 -11.40 6.76
CA PRO A 93 -1.41 -10.69 8.03
C PRO A 93 -0.94 -9.24 7.98
N LEU A 94 0.18 -8.92 7.31
CA LEU A 94 0.66 -7.54 7.21
C LEU A 94 -0.33 -6.67 6.41
N GLY A 95 -0.88 -7.19 5.33
CA GLY A 95 -1.92 -6.49 4.57
C GLY A 95 -3.21 -6.30 5.36
N PHE A 96 -3.64 -7.32 6.10
CA PHE A 96 -4.78 -7.22 7.02
C PHE A 96 -4.54 -6.12 8.07
N LEU A 97 -3.38 -6.15 8.74
CA LEU A 97 -3.03 -5.17 9.78
C LEU A 97 -2.90 -3.75 9.21
N ALA A 98 -2.37 -3.58 7.99
CA ALA A 98 -2.28 -2.26 7.35
C ALA A 98 -3.66 -1.60 7.18
N ALA A 99 -4.68 -2.37 6.78
CA ALA A 99 -6.05 -1.89 6.66
C ALA A 99 -6.74 -1.71 8.02
N VAL A 100 -6.64 -2.71 8.91
CA VAL A 100 -7.30 -2.65 10.23
C VAL A 100 -6.77 -1.49 11.05
N PHE A 101 -5.45 -1.30 11.12
CA PHE A 101 -4.88 -0.16 11.82
C PHE A 101 -5.21 1.16 11.14
N GLY A 102 -5.18 1.21 9.81
CA GLY A 102 -5.56 2.41 9.06
C GLY A 102 -6.99 2.86 9.38
N LEU A 103 -7.95 1.93 9.33
CA LEU A 103 -9.34 2.16 9.69
C LEU A 103 -9.51 2.50 11.18
N ALA A 104 -8.83 1.79 12.07
CA ALA A 104 -8.92 2.01 13.51
C ALA A 104 -8.42 3.42 13.88
N GLY A 105 -7.27 3.84 13.36
CA GLY A 105 -6.73 5.18 13.59
C GLY A 105 -7.61 6.27 12.96
N TRP A 106 -8.21 6.03 11.80
CA TRP A 106 -9.19 6.96 11.23
C TRP A 106 -10.43 7.08 12.13
N ARG A 107 -10.98 5.95 12.57
CA ARG A 107 -12.20 5.90 13.39
C ARG A 107 -11.99 6.51 14.78
N ALA A 108 -10.78 6.40 15.32
CA ALA A 108 -10.36 6.97 16.60
C ALA A 108 -9.98 8.46 16.49
N GLY A 109 -9.90 9.03 15.28
CA GLY A 109 -9.47 10.41 15.06
C GLY A 109 -7.96 10.63 15.20
N THR A 110 -7.16 9.55 15.23
CA THR A 110 -5.69 9.59 15.22
C THR A 110 -5.16 10.26 13.95
N TRP A 111 -5.80 10.00 12.81
CA TRP A 111 -5.47 10.59 11.52
C TRP A 111 -6.67 10.71 10.59
N PRO A 112 -6.60 11.57 9.55
CA PRO A 112 -7.63 11.61 8.51
C PRO A 112 -7.69 10.33 7.66
N GLY A 113 -8.84 10.07 7.04
CA GLY A 113 -9.07 8.88 6.22
C GLY A 113 -8.19 8.76 4.96
N TRP A 114 -7.58 9.86 4.50
CA TRP A 114 -6.65 9.83 3.36
C TRP A 114 -5.28 9.22 3.73
N LEU A 115 -4.88 9.24 5.00
CA LEU A 115 -3.52 8.86 5.42
C LEU A 115 -3.20 7.39 5.12
N PRO A 116 -4.04 6.41 5.51
CA PRO A 116 -3.83 5.01 5.14
C PRO A 116 -3.66 4.78 3.64
N LEU A 117 -4.51 5.44 2.83
CA LEU A 117 -4.49 5.31 1.37
C LEU A 117 -3.21 5.90 0.77
N LEU A 118 -2.76 7.05 1.27
CA LEU A 118 -1.54 7.70 0.79
C LEU A 118 -0.29 6.90 1.16
N VAL A 119 -0.19 6.44 2.42
CA VAL A 119 0.97 5.69 2.91
C VAL A 119 1.18 4.40 2.11
N PHE A 120 0.11 3.62 1.91
CA PHE A 120 0.17 2.35 1.17
C PHE A 120 -0.12 2.50 -0.32
N LEU A 121 -0.15 3.73 -0.83
CA LEU A 121 -0.48 4.02 -2.23
C LEU A 121 0.36 3.21 -3.22
N PRO A 122 1.69 3.01 -3.06
CA PRO A 122 2.47 2.22 -4.03
C PRO A 122 1.94 0.81 -4.26
N PHE A 123 1.34 0.18 -3.25
CA PHE A 123 0.73 -1.15 -3.37
C PHE A 123 -0.72 -1.06 -3.80
N VAL A 124 -1.49 -0.13 -3.21
CA VAL A 124 -2.90 0.08 -3.55
C VAL A 124 -3.06 0.42 -5.02
N SER A 125 -2.21 1.31 -5.57
CA SER A 125 -2.30 1.74 -6.96
C SER A 125 -1.93 0.61 -7.93
N ASP A 126 -0.82 -0.11 -7.72
CA ASP A 126 -0.38 -1.18 -8.63
C ASP A 126 -1.42 -2.30 -8.69
N ALA A 127 -1.83 -2.81 -7.53
CA ALA A 127 -2.80 -3.90 -7.46
C ALA A 127 -4.16 -3.49 -8.04
N SER A 128 -4.66 -2.29 -7.70
CA SER A 128 -5.99 -1.85 -8.14
C SER A 128 -6.02 -1.53 -9.63
N VAL A 129 -5.02 -0.82 -10.16
CA VAL A 129 -4.95 -0.51 -11.59
C VAL A 129 -4.76 -1.78 -12.41
N THR A 130 -3.88 -2.67 -11.98
CA THR A 130 -3.66 -3.95 -12.67
C THR A 130 -4.93 -4.78 -12.73
N LEU A 131 -5.64 -4.93 -11.61
CA LEU A 131 -6.87 -5.70 -11.56
C LEU A 131 -8.00 -5.04 -12.38
N ALA A 132 -8.17 -3.73 -12.27
CA ALA A 132 -9.17 -2.98 -13.04
C ALA A 132 -8.95 -3.14 -14.55
N LEU A 133 -7.71 -3.02 -15.03
CA LEU A 133 -7.40 -3.22 -16.46
C LEU A 133 -7.68 -4.65 -16.92
N ARG A 134 -7.47 -5.67 -16.08
CA ARG A 134 -7.82 -7.06 -16.40
C ARG A 134 -9.33 -7.24 -16.53
N VAL A 135 -10.10 -6.70 -15.58
CA VAL A 135 -11.57 -6.72 -15.63
C VAL A 135 -12.07 -6.05 -16.91
N LEU A 136 -11.55 -4.88 -17.25
CA LEU A 136 -11.92 -4.14 -18.47
C LEU A 136 -11.57 -4.89 -19.77
N ARG A 137 -10.56 -5.77 -19.73
CA ARG A 137 -10.17 -6.64 -20.86
C ARG A 137 -10.93 -7.96 -20.90
N GLY A 138 -11.87 -8.19 -19.98
CA GLY A 138 -12.60 -9.46 -19.87
C GLY A 138 -11.73 -10.63 -19.43
N GLU A 139 -10.56 -10.37 -18.84
CA GLU A 139 -9.66 -11.41 -18.36
C GLU A 139 -10.18 -12.03 -17.06
N ARG A 140 -9.92 -13.32 -16.89
CA ARG A 140 -10.27 -14.05 -15.67
C ARG A 140 -9.36 -13.60 -14.53
N VAL A 141 -9.91 -12.78 -13.63
CA VAL A 141 -9.14 -12.16 -12.54
C VAL A 141 -8.50 -13.16 -11.57
N TRP A 142 -9.08 -14.35 -11.42
CA TRP A 142 -8.59 -15.41 -10.53
C TRP A 142 -7.42 -16.22 -11.11
N GLU A 143 -7.10 -16.07 -12.40
CA GLU A 143 -5.95 -16.76 -13.00
C GLU A 143 -4.64 -16.02 -12.67
N PRO A 144 -3.55 -16.75 -12.33
CA PRO A 144 -2.24 -16.16 -12.08
C PRO A 144 -1.75 -15.30 -13.25
N HIS A 145 -1.17 -14.13 -12.96
CA HIS A 145 -0.65 -13.22 -13.98
C HIS A 145 0.66 -12.56 -13.54
N LYS A 146 1.41 -12.08 -14.53
CA LYS A 146 2.66 -11.34 -14.34
C LYS A 146 2.58 -9.90 -14.83
N ARG A 147 1.46 -9.23 -14.54
CA ARG A 147 1.11 -7.93 -15.13
C ARG A 147 1.16 -6.75 -14.15
N HIS A 148 1.50 -6.98 -12.89
CA HIS A 148 1.74 -5.87 -11.97
C HIS A 148 2.88 -5.00 -12.47
N TYR A 149 2.82 -3.70 -12.19
CA TYR A 149 3.81 -2.76 -12.69
C TYR A 149 5.19 -3.03 -12.12
N TYR A 150 5.31 -3.49 -10.88
CA TYR A 150 6.59 -3.96 -10.35
C TYR A 150 7.16 -5.15 -11.16
N GLN A 151 6.31 -6.09 -11.61
CA GLN A 151 6.73 -7.24 -12.43
C GLN A 151 7.13 -6.80 -13.84
N ARG A 152 6.38 -5.87 -14.45
CA ARG A 152 6.73 -5.28 -15.75
C ARG A 152 8.06 -4.53 -15.66
N LEU A 153 8.28 -3.75 -14.60
CA LEU A 153 9.53 -3.04 -14.38
C LEU A 153 10.72 -4.00 -14.23
N HIS A 154 10.53 -5.08 -13.47
CA HIS A 154 11.51 -6.16 -13.36
C HIS A 154 11.85 -6.76 -14.73
N GLN A 155 10.83 -7.12 -15.51
CA GLN A 155 10.97 -7.72 -16.85
C GLN A 155 11.52 -6.75 -17.91
N LEU A 156 11.37 -5.44 -17.71
CA LEU A 156 12.01 -4.39 -18.50
C LEU A 156 13.51 -4.21 -18.16
N GLY A 157 14.06 -5.02 -17.24
CA GLY A 157 15.48 -5.07 -16.96
C GLY A 157 15.92 -4.33 -15.71
N ALA A 158 15.00 -3.78 -14.91
CA ALA A 158 15.35 -3.20 -13.61
C ALA A 158 15.86 -4.25 -12.61
N GLY A 159 15.47 -5.52 -12.80
CA GLY A 159 15.75 -6.60 -11.85
C GLY A 159 15.10 -6.35 -10.48
N HIS A 160 15.36 -7.23 -9.51
CA HIS A 160 14.80 -7.07 -8.17
C HIS A 160 15.34 -5.83 -7.46
N ARG A 161 16.63 -5.53 -7.58
CA ARG A 161 17.26 -4.35 -6.95
C ARG A 161 16.71 -3.04 -7.51
N GLY A 162 16.65 -2.89 -8.83
CA GLY A 162 16.12 -1.66 -9.44
C GLY A 162 14.63 -1.47 -9.16
N THR A 163 13.85 -2.56 -9.14
CA THR A 163 12.43 -2.51 -8.78
C THR A 163 12.24 -2.07 -7.33
N LEU A 164 13.00 -2.66 -6.39
CA LEU A 164 12.96 -2.28 -4.98
C LEU A 164 13.39 -0.82 -4.77
N LEU A 165 14.44 -0.35 -5.45
CA LEU A 165 14.87 1.05 -5.36
C LEU A 165 13.81 2.00 -5.88
N ALA A 166 13.25 1.74 -7.07
CA ALA A 166 12.22 2.60 -7.66
C ALA A 166 10.97 2.67 -6.77
N PHE A 167 10.45 1.53 -6.34
CA PHE A 167 9.29 1.49 -5.44
C PHE A 167 9.63 2.02 -4.04
N GLY A 168 10.84 1.80 -3.53
CA GLY A 168 11.30 2.33 -2.25
C GLY A 168 11.31 3.85 -2.22
N VAL A 169 11.76 4.51 -3.30
CA VAL A 169 11.65 5.97 -3.46
C VAL A 169 10.19 6.42 -3.42
N LEU A 170 9.29 5.70 -4.10
CA LEU A 170 7.86 6.02 -4.08
C LEU A 170 7.25 5.84 -2.69
N MET A 171 7.60 4.76 -1.98
CA MET A 171 7.15 4.48 -0.60
C MET A 171 7.59 5.57 0.37
N ILE A 172 8.87 5.95 0.32
CA ILE A 172 9.40 7.03 1.16
C ILE A 172 8.77 8.36 0.78
N GLY A 173 8.56 8.61 -0.51
CA GLY A 173 7.94 9.84 -1.01
C GLY A 173 6.49 10.00 -0.54
N THR A 174 5.67 8.96 -0.66
CA THR A 174 4.28 9.00 -0.18
C THR A 174 4.20 9.06 1.33
N ALA A 175 5.03 8.31 2.06
CA ALA A 175 5.13 8.36 3.52
C ALA A 175 5.53 9.75 4.04
N SER A 176 6.58 10.33 3.47
CA SER A 176 7.06 11.67 3.83
C SER A 176 6.01 12.73 3.51
N SER A 177 5.35 12.63 2.34
CA SER A 177 4.25 13.52 1.96
C SER A 177 3.07 13.41 2.92
N ALA A 178 2.73 12.20 3.38
CA ALA A 178 1.66 11.98 4.34
C ALA A 178 1.97 12.63 5.70
N LEU A 179 3.17 12.42 6.24
CA LEU A 179 3.60 13.03 7.50
C LEU A 179 3.70 14.55 7.40
N TRP A 180 4.27 15.07 6.31
CA TRP A 180 4.34 16.50 6.06
C TRP A 180 2.95 17.13 6.01
N THR A 181 2.04 16.52 5.27
CA THR A 181 0.66 17.02 5.13
C THR A 181 -0.07 16.96 6.46
N LEU A 182 0.12 15.89 7.23
CA LEU A 182 -0.46 15.77 8.58
C LEU A 182 0.05 16.87 9.52
N ALA A 183 1.32 17.25 9.42
CA ALA A 183 1.92 18.26 10.30
C ALA A 183 1.58 19.70 9.91
N VAL A 184 1.39 19.98 8.61
CA VAL A 184 1.26 21.35 8.09
C VAL A 184 -0.20 21.73 7.80
N ASP A 185 -0.91 20.89 7.03
CA ASP A 185 -2.30 21.14 6.67
C ASP A 185 -3.03 19.82 6.36
N PRO A 186 -3.62 19.17 7.38
CA PRO A 186 -4.35 17.91 7.20
C PRO A 186 -5.50 17.97 6.21
N ALA A 187 -6.06 19.15 5.93
CA ALA A 187 -7.18 19.31 5.00
C ALA A 187 -6.73 19.10 3.54
N SER A 188 -5.49 19.44 3.21
CA SER A 188 -4.91 19.27 1.87
C SER A 188 -4.60 17.82 1.49
N GLY A 189 -4.68 16.86 2.43
CA GLY A 189 -4.25 15.48 2.18
C GLY A 189 -4.99 14.74 1.07
N TRP A 190 -6.26 15.06 0.81
CA TRP A 190 -6.98 14.52 -0.34
C TRP A 190 -6.42 15.00 -1.68
N LEU A 191 -5.97 16.27 -1.74
CA LEU A 191 -5.32 16.83 -2.92
C LEU A 191 -3.94 16.19 -3.14
N VAL A 192 -3.16 16.01 -2.07
CA VAL A 192 -1.85 15.34 -2.12
C VAL A 192 -2.01 13.89 -2.56
N LEU A 193 -3.02 13.18 -2.06
CA LEU A 193 -3.37 11.82 -2.50
C LEU A 193 -3.74 11.79 -3.99
N ALA A 194 -4.56 12.73 -4.46
CA ALA A 194 -4.92 12.82 -5.88
C ALA A 194 -3.69 13.11 -6.77
N ALA A 195 -2.79 13.99 -6.33
CA ALA A 195 -1.55 14.32 -7.04
C ALA A 195 -0.63 13.10 -7.16
N TRP A 196 -0.43 12.36 -6.07
CA TRP A 196 0.32 11.11 -6.11
C TRP A 196 -0.36 10.05 -6.97
N ALA A 197 -1.68 9.88 -6.87
CA ALA A 197 -2.42 8.94 -7.72
C ALA A 197 -2.23 9.27 -9.21
N ALA A 198 -2.29 10.54 -9.59
CA ALA A 198 -1.99 10.98 -10.96
C ALA A 198 -0.52 10.68 -11.35
N ALA A 199 0.44 10.92 -10.46
CA ALA A 199 1.85 10.59 -10.70
C ALA A 199 2.06 9.07 -10.92
N PHE A 200 1.39 8.22 -10.15
CA PHE A 200 1.40 6.76 -10.36
C PHE A 200 0.80 6.38 -11.71
N LEU A 201 -0.34 6.96 -12.10
CA LEU A 201 -0.96 6.68 -13.40
C LEU A 201 -0.05 7.10 -14.57
N LEU A 202 0.64 8.24 -14.46
CA LEU A 202 1.61 8.68 -15.46
C LEU A 202 2.83 7.75 -15.52
N LEU A 203 3.35 7.32 -14.36
CA LEU A 203 4.44 6.34 -14.28
C LEU A 203 4.03 5.02 -14.96
N TYR A 204 2.83 4.54 -14.67
CA TYR A 204 2.25 3.33 -15.24
C TYR A 204 2.06 3.44 -16.76
N ALA A 205 1.54 4.55 -17.25
CA ALA A 205 1.46 4.82 -18.68
C ALA A 205 2.86 4.82 -19.34
N GLY A 206 3.86 5.37 -18.66
CA GLY A 206 5.26 5.32 -19.09
C GLY A 206 5.81 3.89 -19.16
N ILE A 207 5.55 3.06 -18.14
CA ILE A 207 5.94 1.64 -18.14
C ILE A 207 5.25 0.90 -19.28
N ASP A 208 3.95 1.13 -19.50
CA ASP A 208 3.17 0.48 -20.56
C ASP A 208 3.65 0.88 -21.95
N TYR A 209 4.02 2.14 -22.15
CA TYR A 209 4.62 2.61 -23.38
C TYR A 209 5.92 1.86 -23.72
N HIS A 210 6.83 1.75 -22.74
CA HIS A 210 8.10 1.03 -22.92
C HIS A 210 7.88 -0.47 -23.07
N TRP A 211 6.93 -1.04 -22.32
CA TRP A 211 6.52 -2.43 -22.41
C TRP A 211 6.05 -2.80 -23.82
N ASN A 212 5.11 -2.03 -24.36
CA ASN A 212 4.52 -2.26 -25.67
C ASN A 212 5.53 -2.08 -26.80
N ARG A 213 6.51 -1.18 -26.63
CA ARG A 213 7.61 -1.02 -27.60
C ARG A 213 8.54 -2.22 -27.66
N ARG A 214 8.79 -2.89 -26.52
CA ARG A 214 9.63 -4.10 -26.47
C ARG A 214 8.86 -5.37 -26.79
N ASN A 215 7.54 -5.39 -26.61
CA ASN A 215 6.68 -6.56 -26.80
C ASN A 215 5.48 -6.25 -27.73
N PRO A 216 5.72 -5.97 -29.02
CA PRO A 216 4.65 -5.56 -29.95
C PRO A 216 3.55 -6.61 -30.14
N ALA A 217 3.82 -7.90 -29.90
CA ALA A 217 2.85 -8.99 -29.98
C ALA A 217 1.88 -9.09 -28.78
N SER A 218 2.00 -8.19 -27.78
CA SER A 218 1.17 -8.19 -26.56
C SER A 218 -0.02 -7.21 -26.58
N ARG A 219 -0.29 -6.60 -27.74
CA ARG A 219 -1.43 -5.70 -27.97
C ARG A 219 -2.73 -6.46 -28.20
#